data_AF-A0A7X5WQG0-F1
#
_entry.id   AF-A0A7X5WQG0-F1
#
_cell.length_a   1.000
_cell.length_b   1.000
_cell.length_c   1.000
_cell.angle_alpha   90.00
_cell.angle_beta   90.00
_cell.angle_gamma   90.00
#
_symmetry.space_group_name_H-M   'P 1'
#
loop_
_entity.id
_entity.type
_entity.pdbx_description
1 polymer ?
#
loop_
_entity_poly.entity_id
_entity_poly.type
_entity_poly.pdbx_seq_one_letter_code
_entity_poly.pdbx_strand_id
1 'polypeptide(L)' 'VTQAAQTAARGGVARLVLTHMVPAPQPDQYEEWRAIAAAEFDGEVHIGDDLLTVEV' A
#
# COMPACT_ATOMS: atom_id res chain seq x y z
N VAL A 1 5.11 2.30 -6.09
CA VAL A 1 4.01 2.67 -5.15
C VAL A 1 3.03 3.63 -5.79
N THR A 2 3.46 4.81 -6.20
CA THR A 2 2.62 5.86 -6.82
C THR A 2 1.64 5.33 -7.86
N GLN A 3 2.11 4.53 -8.83
CA GLN A 3 1.25 3.96 -9.87
C GLN A 3 0.16 3.01 -9.33
N ALA A 4 0.45 2.24 -8.28
CA ALA A 4 -0.52 1.37 -7.62
C ALA A 4 -1.58 2.20 -6.89
N ALA A 5 -1.17 3.26 -6.18
CA ALA A 5 -2.07 4.18 -5.51
C ALA A 5 -2.99 4.94 -6.49
N GLN A 6 -2.44 5.49 -7.58
CA GLN A 6 -3.23 6.09 -8.66
C GLN A 6 -4.25 5.12 -9.25
N THR A 7 -3.88 3.83 -9.35
CA THR A 7 -4.77 2.79 -9.86
C THR A 7 -5.88 2.48 -8.86
N ALA A 8 -5.57 2.41 -7.56
CA ALA A 8 -6.56 2.25 -6.50
C ALA A 8 -7.57 3.42 -6.48
N ALA A 9 -7.08 4.66 -6.57
CA ALA A 9 -7.91 5.86 -6.64
C ALA A 9 -8.87 5.83 -7.85
N ARG A 10 -8.35 5.52 -9.04
CA ARG A 10 -9.19 5.36 -10.25
C ARG A 10 -10.18 4.20 -10.14
N GLY A 11 -9.81 3.13 -9.43
CA GLY A 11 -10.64 1.97 -9.22
C GLY A 11 -11.76 2.19 -8.18
N GLY A 12 -11.73 3.29 -7.44
CA GLY A 12 -12.72 3.58 -6.39
C GLY A 12 -12.74 2.53 -5.28
N VAL A 13 -11.60 1.86 -5.03
CA VAL A 13 -11.50 0.82 -3.99
C VAL A 13 -11.35 1.44 -2.61
N ALA A 14 -11.83 0.75 -1.58
CA ALA A 14 -11.69 1.21 -0.20
C ALA A 14 -10.28 0.98 0.36
N ARG A 15 -9.59 -0.07 -0.10
CA ARG A 15 -8.31 -0.54 0.44
C ARG A 15 -7.30 -0.91 -0.65
N LEU A 16 -6.05 -0.57 -0.42
CA LEU A 16 -4.88 -0.94 -1.23
C LEU A 16 -3.90 -1.76 -0.38
N VAL A 17 -3.53 -2.96 -0.82
CA VAL A 17 -2.47 -3.75 -0.21
C VAL A 17 -1.23 -3.72 -1.13
N LEU A 18 -0.15 -3.10 -0.67
CA LEU A 18 1.13 -3.08 -1.37
C LEU A 18 1.88 -4.39 -1.11
N THR A 19 2.23 -5.11 -2.17
CA THR A 19 2.98 -6.37 -2.12
C THR A 19 4.13 -6.34 -3.14
N HIS A 20 4.98 -7.38 -3.15
CA HIS A 20 6.06 -7.58 -4.13
C HIS A 20 7.05 -6.40 -4.21
N MET A 21 7.47 -5.87 -3.06
CA MET A 21 8.47 -4.82 -2.99
C MET A 21 9.88 -5.44 -3.04
N VAL A 22 10.78 -4.89 -3.86
CA VAL A 22 12.14 -5.44 -4.07
C VAL A 22 13.19 -4.33 -3.94
N PRO A 23 14.10 -4.41 -2.95
CA PRO A 23 14.07 -5.36 -1.83
C PRO A 23 12.82 -5.17 -0.95
N ALA A 24 12.47 -6.19 -0.18
CA ALA A 24 11.39 -6.07 0.80
C ALA A 24 11.76 -4.98 1.83
N PRO A 25 10.86 -4.01 2.11
CA PRO A 25 11.15 -2.99 3.10
C PRO A 25 11.24 -3.61 4.50
N GLN A 26 12.08 -3.03 5.34
CA GLN A 26 12.09 -3.32 6.77
C GLN A 26 10.92 -2.61 7.46
N PRO A 27 10.46 -3.07 8.64
CA PRO A 27 9.31 -2.48 9.33
C PRO A 27 9.42 -0.97 9.60
N ASP A 28 10.62 -0.47 9.86
CA ASP A 28 10.90 0.96 10.04
C ASP A 28 10.75 1.79 8.75
N GLN A 29 10.76 1.13 7.58
CA GLN A 29 10.55 1.76 6.29
C GLN A 29 9.07 1.78 5.87
N TYR A 30 8.18 1.01 6.50
CA TYR A 30 6.79 0.86 6.06
C TYR A 30 6.01 2.18 5.95
N GLU A 31 6.30 3.13 6.84
CA GLU A 31 5.64 4.44 6.81
C GLU A 31 6.03 5.26 5.58
N GLU A 32 7.26 5.14 5.10
CA GLU A 32 7.70 5.76 3.85
C GLU A 32 6.86 5.26 2.66
N TRP A 33 6.62 3.94 2.59
CA TRP A 33 5.81 3.33 1.53
C TRP A 33 4.35 3.75 1.62
N ARG A 34 3.79 3.84 2.83
CA ARG A 34 2.44 4.37 3.06
C ARG A 34 2.34 5.83 2.63
N ALA A 35 3.33 6.66 2.97
CA ALA A 35 3.37 8.08 2.59
C ALA A 35 3.42 8.27 1.06
N ILE A 36 4.20 7.47 0.34
CA ILE A 36 4.23 7.53 -1.14
C ILE A 36 2.87 7.14 -1.74
N ALA A 37 2.15 6.19 -1.14
CA ALA A 37 0.81 5.82 -1.59
C ALA A 37 -0.24 6.90 -1.26
N ALA A 38 -0.18 7.47 -0.06
CA ALA A 38 -1.10 8.48 0.43
C ALA A 38 -1.06 9.78 -0.39
N ALA A 39 0.02 10.04 -1.14
CA ALA A 39 0.09 11.15 -2.08
C ALA A 39 -0.92 11.05 -3.25
N GLU A 40 -1.43 9.85 -3.54
CA GLU A 40 -2.30 9.58 -4.69
C GLU A 40 -3.60 8.82 -4.34
N PHE A 41 -3.74 8.35 -3.10
CA PHE A 41 -4.87 7.51 -2.67
C PHE A 41 -5.25 7.82 -1.22
N ASP A 42 -6.50 8.27 -1.03
CA ASP A 42 -7.04 8.66 0.28
C ASP A 42 -7.61 7.48 1.09
N GLY A 43 -7.67 6.28 0.51
CA GLY A 43 -8.16 5.08 1.18
C GLY A 43 -7.11 4.39 2.06
N GLU A 44 -7.49 3.29 2.69
CA GLU A 44 -6.60 2.58 3.62
C GLU A 44 -5.51 1.81 2.86
N VAL A 45 -4.26 2.00 3.27
CA VAL A 45 -3.07 1.35 2.69
C VAL A 45 -2.47 0.36 3.68
N HIS A 46 -2.33 -0.90 3.25
CA HIS A 46 -1.58 -1.92 3.99
C HIS A 46 -0.26 -2.23 3.29
N ILE A 47 0.78 -2.49 4.09
CA ILE A 47 1.99 -3.16 3.61
C ILE A 47 1.79 -4.66 3.81
N GLY A 48 1.79 -5.42 2.71
CA GLY A 48 1.66 -6.87 2.71
C GLY A 48 2.91 -7.56 3.23
N ASP A 49 3.12 -7.46 4.54
CA ASP A 49 4.09 -8.28 5.28
C ASP A 49 3.61 -9.73 5.34
N ASP A 50 4.54 -10.66 5.53
CA ASP A 50 4.23 -12.09 5.54
C ASP A 50 3.19 -12.40 6.62
N LEU A 51 2.16 -13.17 6.23
CA LEU A 51 1.01 -13.54 7.07
C LEU A 51 0.05 -12.39 7.44
N LEU A 52 0.17 -11.20 6.82
CA LEU A 52 -0.85 -10.17 6.96
C LEU A 52 -2.23 -10.73 6.55
N THR A 53 -3.21 -10.58 7.44
CA THR A 53 -4.61 -10.92 7.17
C THR A 53 -5.44 -9.63 7.11
N VAL A 54 -6.27 -9.51 6.07
CA VAL A 54 -7.18 -8.38 5.84
C VAL A 54 -8.58 -8.94 5.66
N GLU A 55 -9.52 -8.56 6.51
CA GLU A 55 -10.93 -8.97 6.41
C GLU A 55 -11.63 -8.22 5.27
N VAL A 56 -12.51 -8.85 4.49
CA VAL A 56 -13.17 -8.23 3.32
C VAL A 56 -14.60 -7.81 3.63
#